data_AF-A0A9E2CQN9-F1
#
_entry.id   AF-A0A9E2CQN9-F1
#
_cell.length_a   1.000
_cell.length_b   1.000
_cell.length_c   1.000
_cell.angle_alpha   90.00
_cell.angle_beta   90.00
_cell.angle_gamma   90.00
#
_symmetry.space_group_name_H-M   'P 1'
#
loop_
_entity.id
_entity.type
_entity.pdbx_description
1 polymer ?
#
loop_
_entity_poly.entity_id
_entity_poly.type
_entity_poly.pdbx_seq_one_letter_code
_entity_poly.pdbx_strand_id
1 'polypeptide(L)'
;MKELLEQWYQQSGQISPVRIPKLDRKRLVQLFGEHGLTEGAEIGVDRGRFSEYMLKVIPNLHLFSVDPWRWKLRGESRYNSSVRRLEPYGERSTIIRKD
;
A
#
# COMPACT_ATOMS: atom_id res chain seq x y z
N MET A 1 -19.06 -9.91 -9.24
CA MET A 1 -17.60 -9.66 -9.26
C MET A 1 -16.85 -10.70 -10.09
N LYS A 2 -17.00 -12.01 -9.81
CA LYS A 2 -16.37 -13.09 -10.60
C LYS A 2 -16.74 -13.03 -12.09
N GLU A 3 -18.03 -12.92 -12.40
CA GLU A 3 -18.53 -12.89 -13.79
C GLU A 3 -18.02 -11.67 -14.58
N LEU A 4 -17.94 -10.50 -13.94
CA LEU A 4 -17.42 -9.26 -14.56
C LEU A 4 -15.92 -9.37 -14.88
N LEU A 5 -15.14 -9.98 -13.99
CA LEU A 5 -13.72 -10.23 -14.22
C LEU A 5 -13.51 -11.28 -15.32
N GLU A 6 -14.28 -12.37 -15.28
CA GLU A 6 -14.20 -13.45 -16.27
C GLU A 6 -14.54 -12.96 -17.69
N GLN A 7 -15.58 -12.14 -17.87
CA GLN A 7 -15.91 -11.56 -19.17
C GLN A 7 -14.80 -10.65 -19.72
N TRP A 8 -14.19 -9.81 -18.88
CA TRP A 8 -13.12 -8.90 -19.31
C TRP A 8 -11.82 -9.64 -19.64
N TYR A 9 -11.49 -10.69 -18.90
CA TYR A 9 -10.33 -11.54 -19.19
C TYR A 9 -10.52 -12.36 -20.48
N GLN A 10 -11.72 -12.92 -20.69
CA GLN A 10 -12.01 -13.66 -21.92
C GLN A 10 -11.95 -12.76 -23.16
N GLN A 11 -12.45 -11.53 -23.07
CA GLN A 11 -12.42 -10.57 -24.19
C GLN A 11 -11.03 -10.01 -24.48
N SER A 12 -10.19 -9.80 -23.46
CA SER A 12 -8.85 -9.25 -23.61
C SER A 12 -7.78 -10.28 -24.00
N GLY A 13 -8.09 -11.58 -23.89
CA GLY A 13 -7.11 -12.67 -24.09
C GLY A 13 -5.99 -12.68 -23.04
N GLN A 14 -6.11 -11.87 -21.97
CA GLN A 14 -5.11 -11.76 -20.92
C GLN A 14 -5.28 -12.88 -19.89
N ILE A 15 -4.20 -13.63 -19.65
CA ILE A 15 -4.16 -14.68 -18.62
C ILE A 15 -3.92 -14.00 -17.27
N SER A 16 -4.81 -14.24 -16.30
CA SER A 16 -4.66 -13.72 -14.94
C SER A 16 -3.56 -14.48 -14.17
N PRO A 17 -2.66 -13.80 -13.44
CA PRO A 17 -2.60 -12.34 -13.29
C PRO A 17 -1.93 -11.66 -14.50
N VAL A 18 -2.50 -10.52 -14.90
CA VAL A 18 -1.89 -9.63 -15.90
C VAL A 18 -0.58 -9.10 -15.36
N ARG A 19 0.52 -9.55 -15.95
CA ARG A 19 1.85 -9.04 -15.65
C ARG A 19 2.17 -7.90 -16.60
N ILE A 20 2.26 -6.68 -16.06
CA ILE A 20 2.74 -5.53 -16.82
C ILE A 20 4.28 -5.60 -16.85
N PRO A 21 4.93 -5.76 -18.02
CA PRO A 21 6.37 -5.84 -18.11
C PRO A 21 7.03 -4.57 -17.53
N LYS A 22 8.14 -4.75 -16.80
CA LYS A 22 8.93 -3.66 -16.19
C LYS A 22 8.20 -2.82 -15.14
N LEU A 23 6.99 -3.22 -14.71
CA LEU A 23 6.28 -2.56 -13.62
C LEU A 23 6.36 -3.41 -12.35
N ASP A 24 7.15 -2.95 -11.39
CA ASP A 24 7.13 -3.47 -10.02
C ASP A 24 6.41 -2.51 -9.08
N ARG A 25 6.22 -2.91 -7.82
CA ARG A 25 5.54 -2.07 -6.82
C ARG A 25 6.23 -0.73 -6.56
N LYS A 26 7.55 -0.62 -6.77
CA LYS A 26 8.30 0.61 -6.55
C LYS A 26 8.07 1.58 -7.70
N ARG A 27 8.15 1.07 -8.94
CA ARG A 27 7.82 1.84 -10.15
C ARG A 27 6.36 2.30 -10.13
N LEU A 28 5.45 1.48 -9.62
CA LEU A 28 4.05 1.87 -9.46
C LEU A 28 3.87 3.10 -8.54
N VAL A 29 4.56 3.13 -7.40
CA VAL A 29 4.54 4.29 -6.49
C VAL A 29 5.15 5.54 -7.13
N GLN A 30 6.23 5.38 -7.90
CA GLN A 30 6.79 6.50 -8.66
C GLN A 30 5.78 7.06 -9.66
N LEU A 31 5.09 6.18 -10.41
CA LEU A 31 4.03 6.60 -11.32
C LEU A 31 2.92 7.36 -10.59
N PHE A 32 2.53 6.92 -9.38
CA PHE A 32 1.55 7.66 -8.58
C PHE A 32 2.02 9.08 -8.25
N GLY A 33 3.29 9.24 -7.84
CA GLY A 33 3.88 10.56 -7.60
C GLY A 33 3.96 11.42 -8.87
N GLU A 34 4.38 10.83 -10.00
CA GLU A 34 4.45 11.49 -11.32
C GLU A 34 3.06 12.01 -11.77
N HIS A 35 1.97 11.35 -11.36
CA HIS A 35 0.59 11.75 -11.67
C HIS A 35 -0.07 12.63 -10.60
N GLY A 36 0.69 13.08 -9.60
CA GLY A 36 0.20 14.03 -8.59
C GLY A 36 -0.77 13.44 -7.57
N LEU A 37 -0.76 12.13 -7.35
CA LEU A 37 -1.54 11.51 -6.28
C LEU A 37 -0.96 11.87 -4.91
N THR A 38 -1.78 12.44 -4.04
CA THR A 38 -1.36 12.99 -2.73
C THR A 38 -2.07 12.35 -1.54
N GLU A 39 -3.04 11.48 -1.75
CA GLU A 39 -3.75 10.79 -0.68
C GLU A 39 -3.88 9.31 -1.03
N GLY A 40 -3.68 8.41 -0.06
CA GLY A 40 -3.79 6.98 -0.31
C GLY A 40 -3.78 6.12 0.96
N ALA A 41 -4.04 4.83 0.78
CA ALA A 41 -4.04 3.86 1.87
C ALA A 41 -3.23 2.60 1.51
N GLU A 42 -2.46 2.11 2.48
CA GLU A 42 -1.86 0.78 2.44
C GLU A 42 -2.63 -0.15 3.39
N ILE A 43 -3.16 -1.24 2.86
CA ILE A 43 -3.86 -2.25 3.66
C ILE A 43 -2.93 -3.42 3.94
N GLY A 44 -2.86 -3.86 5.19
CA GLY A 44 -2.02 -4.99 5.59
C GLY A 44 -0.61 -4.58 5.96
N VAL A 45 -0.45 -3.38 6.54
CA VAL A 45 0.84 -2.85 6.95
C VAL A 45 1.50 -3.76 7.99
N ASP A 46 2.77 -4.08 7.75
CA ASP A 46 3.55 -4.98 8.59
C ASP A 46 4.47 -4.21 9.53
N ARG A 47 5.66 -3.81 9.04
CA ARG A 47 6.67 -3.02 9.78
C ARG A 47 6.85 -1.61 9.20
N GLY A 48 5.90 -1.15 8.39
CA GLY A 48 5.89 0.19 7.78
C GLY A 48 6.94 0.41 6.68
N ARG A 49 7.70 -0.62 6.26
CA ARG A 49 8.82 -0.45 5.29
C ARG A 49 8.35 0.08 3.93
N PHE A 50 7.20 -0.39 3.46
CA PHE A 50 6.66 0.03 2.18
C PHE A 50 5.93 1.37 2.30
N SER A 51 5.22 1.59 3.40
CA SER A 51 4.61 2.87 3.77
C SER A 51 5.64 4.01 3.80
N GLU A 52 6.78 3.78 4.46
CA GLU A 52 7.92 4.71 4.51
C GLU A 52 8.46 5.00 3.09
N TYR A 53 8.57 3.97 2.25
CA TYR A 53 9.01 4.15 0.86
C TYR A 53 8.04 5.05 0.07
N MET A 54 6.73 4.86 0.22
CA MET A 54 5.73 5.71 -0.45
C MET A 54 5.83 7.16 0.00
N LEU A 55 5.97 7.40 1.31
CA LEU A 55 6.12 8.75 1.86
C LEU A 55 7.43 9.43 1.45
N LYS A 56 8.52 8.68 1.21
CA LYS A 56 9.78 9.22 0.66
C LYS A 56 9.65 9.58 -0.82
N VAL A 57 8.99 8.74 -1.60
CA VAL A 57 8.88 8.93 -3.06
C VAL A 57 7.89 10.02 -3.42
N ILE A 58 6.83 10.21 -2.63
CA ILE A 58 5.77 11.19 -2.88
C ILE A 58 5.76 12.21 -1.72
N PRO A 59 6.48 13.35 -1.84
CA PRO A 59 6.67 14.30 -0.73
C PRO A 59 5.41 14.95 -0.17
N ASN A 60 4.32 14.98 -0.94
CA ASN A 60 3.03 15.55 -0.51
C ASN A 60 1.99 14.46 -0.21
N LEU A 61 2.40 13.20 -0.10
CA LEU A 61 1.49 12.09 0.22
C LEU A 61 1.07 12.16 1.69
N HIS A 62 -0.24 12.12 1.92
CA HIS A 62 -0.86 11.64 3.15
C HIS A 62 -1.22 10.16 2.99
N LEU A 63 -0.65 9.31 3.84
CA LEU A 63 -0.83 7.86 3.77
C LEU A 63 -1.54 7.33 5.02
N PHE A 64 -2.64 6.61 4.79
CA PHE A 64 -3.30 5.77 5.78
C PHE A 64 -2.67 4.37 5.81
N SER A 65 -2.00 4.03 6.90
CA SER A 65 -1.36 2.74 7.13
C SER A 65 -2.25 1.85 7.99
N VAL A 66 -2.97 0.91 7.37
CA VAL A 66 -3.94 0.04 8.05
C VAL A 66 -3.29 -1.28 8.48
N ASP A 67 -3.27 -1.54 9.79
CA ASP A 67 -2.82 -2.79 10.41
C ASP A 67 -4.02 -3.65 10.84
N PRO A 68 -4.41 -4.67 10.06
CA PRO A 68 -5.48 -5.60 10.41
C PRO A 68 -5.01 -6.78 11.28
N TRP A 69 -3.75 -6.79 11.74
CA TRP A 69 -3.10 -8.00 12.25
C TRP A 69 -3.10 -8.15 13.77
N ARG A 70 -3.86 -7.33 14.52
CA ARG A 70 -3.87 -7.33 16.00
C ARG A 70 -4.00 -8.73 16.61
N TRP A 71 -4.90 -9.54 16.07
CA TRP A 71 -5.25 -10.88 16.55
C TRP A 71 -4.45 -12.02 15.91
N LYS A 72 -3.47 -11.72 15.02
CA LYS A 72 -2.63 -12.72 14.35
C LYS A 72 -1.19 -12.70 14.87
N LEU A 73 -0.42 -13.75 14.54
CA LEU A 73 1.02 -13.93 14.81
C LEU A 73 1.95 -12.78 14.36
N ARG A 74 1.43 -11.73 13.73
CA ARG A 74 2.20 -10.53 13.34
C ARG A 74 2.36 -9.54 14.50
N GLY A 75 1.42 -9.52 15.46
CA GLY A 75 1.60 -9.05 16.84
C GLY A 75 2.10 -7.60 17.05
N GLU A 76 2.22 -7.26 18.33
CA GLU A 76 2.50 -5.89 18.80
C GLU A 76 3.88 -5.36 18.38
N SER A 77 4.87 -6.23 18.28
CA SER A 77 6.23 -5.85 17.87
C SER A 77 6.27 -5.22 16.47
N ARG A 78 5.48 -5.75 15.53
CA ARG A 78 5.44 -5.24 14.16
C ARG A 78 4.66 -3.94 14.07
N TYR A 79 3.54 -3.85 14.77
CA TYR A 79 2.81 -2.59 14.93
C TYR A 79 3.73 -1.49 15.48
N ASN A 80 4.42 -1.74 16.60
CA ASN A 80 5.36 -0.78 17.19
C ASN A 80 6.52 -0.43 16.25
N SER A 81 6.96 -1.38 15.43
CA SER A 81 7.95 -1.11 14.37
C SER A 81 7.40 -0.20 13.28
N SER A 82 6.11 -0.30 12.92
CA SER A 82 5.46 0.62 11.98
C SER A 82 5.34 2.00 12.59
N VAL A 83 4.84 2.11 13.83
CA VAL A 83 4.71 3.39 14.55
C VAL A 83 6.03 4.16 14.58
N ARG A 84 7.09 3.52 15.09
CA ARG A 84 8.42 4.16 15.16
C ARG A 84 8.99 4.55 13.79
N ARG A 85 8.72 3.76 12.75
CA ARG A 85 9.24 4.03 11.41
C ARG A 85 8.51 5.20 10.74
N LEU A 86 7.23 5.39 11.04
CA LEU A 86 6.38 6.36 10.37
C LEU A 86 6.19 7.66 11.16
N GLU A 87 6.55 7.68 12.45
CA GLU A 87 6.56 8.89 13.29
C GLU A 87 7.22 10.11 12.62
N PRO A 88 8.37 10.01 11.92
CA PRO A 88 9.03 11.19 11.35
C PRO A 88 8.22 11.91 10.26
N TYR A 89 7.17 11.29 9.73
CA TYR A 89 6.31 11.88 8.70
C TYR A 89 5.16 12.72 9.27
N GLY A 90 4.96 12.72 10.59
CA GLY A 90 3.98 13.57 11.27
C GLY A 90 2.58 13.45 10.67
N GLU A 91 1.96 14.58 10.35
CA GLU A 91 0.60 14.67 9.80
C GLU A 91 0.40 13.92 8.47
N ARG A 92 1.49 13.61 7.77
CA ARG A 92 1.43 12.84 6.52
C ARG A 92 1.24 11.34 6.72
N SER A 93 1.32 10.83 7.95
CA SER A 93 1.12 9.41 8.23
C SER A 93 0.05 9.21 9.29
N THR A 94 -0.97 8.44 8.94
CA THR A 94 -2.02 8.02 9.87
C THR A 94 -2.03 6.51 9.96
N ILE A 95 -1.74 5.98 11.16
CA ILE A 95 -1.82 4.53 11.39
C ILE A 95 -3.21 4.20 11.93
N ILE A 96 -3.89 3.26 11.29
CA ILE A 96 -5.21 2.77 11.69
C ILE A 96 -5.07 1.32 12.13
N ARG A 97 -5.44 1.03 13.37
CA ARG A 97 -5.57 -0.32 13.91
C ARG A 97 -6.88 -0.40 14.67
N LYS A 98 -7.77 -1.29 14.24
CA LYS A 98 -9.05 -1.48 14.92
C LYS A 98 -8.82 -2.26 16.22
N ASP A 99 -9.51 -1.83 17.26
CA ASP A 99 -9.53 -2.53 18.53
C ASP A 99 -10.15 -3.93 18.44
#